data_AF-A0A8J7W6Z5-F1
#
_entry.id   AF-A0A8J7W6Z5-F1
#
_cell.length_a   1.000
_cell.length_b   1.000
_cell.length_c   1.000
_cell.angle_alpha   90.00
_cell.angle_beta   90.00
_cell.angle_gamma   90.00
#
_symmetry.space_group_name_H-M   'P 1'
#
loop_
_entity.id
_entity.type
_entity.pdbx_description
1 polymer ?
#
loop_
_entity_poly.entity_id
_entity_poly.type
_entity_poly.pdbx_seq_one_letter_code
_entity_poly.pdbx_strand_id
1 'polypeptide(L)'
;MICYITKKEEKIYFISPVDETNWSDIKAFLNLIDTQHPKKSLCNCPHAEGKKIVCKHKIALFFTVFPKEADRYIAEIEEYEREEEEREQERYDQIVKYVKSLSKDELRSALINALVDAEESDRYRY
;
A
#
# COMPACT_ATOMS: atom_id res chain seq x y z
N MET A 1 -0.37 -22.03 23.92
CA MET A 1 -1.22 -21.12 23.13
C MET A 1 -1.47 -21.77 21.77
N ILE A 2 -2.67 -22.29 21.52
CA ILE A 2 -3.01 -22.89 20.23
C ILE A 2 -3.98 -21.95 19.51
N CYS A 3 -3.49 -21.26 18.49
CA CYS A 3 -4.31 -20.51 17.55
C CYS A 3 -4.71 -21.47 16.41
N TYR A 4 -5.97 -21.45 16.00
CA TYR A 4 -6.44 -22.30 14.91
C TYR A 4 -6.84 -21.45 13.71
N ILE A 5 -6.20 -21.73 12.58
CA ILE A 5 -6.58 -21.19 11.27
C ILE A 5 -7.22 -22.33 10.50
N THR A 6 -8.47 -22.14 10.06
CA THR A 6 -9.15 -23.14 9.24
C THR A 6 -9.69 -22.50 7.97
N LYS A 7 -9.58 -23.21 6.83
CA LYS A 7 -10.17 -22.82 5.55
C LYS A 7 -11.33 -23.78 5.25
N LYS A 8 -12.53 -23.25 5.03
CA LYS A 8 -13.70 -24.03 4.57
C LYS A 8 -14.46 -23.20 3.54
N GLU A 9 -14.74 -23.78 2.36
CA GLU A 9 -15.58 -23.14 1.32
C GLU A 9 -15.19 -21.67 1.03
N GLU A 10 -13.90 -21.43 0.76
CA GLU A 10 -13.36 -20.08 0.48
C GLU A 10 -13.47 -19.05 1.62
N LYS A 11 -13.82 -19.51 2.82
CA LYS A 11 -13.79 -18.73 4.05
C LYS A 11 -12.61 -19.12 4.91
N ILE A 12 -11.84 -18.12 5.34
CA ILE A 12 -10.77 -18.29 6.32
C ILE A 12 -11.33 -17.87 7.69
N TYR A 13 -11.17 -18.76 8.66
CA TYR A 13 -11.52 -18.52 10.05
C TYR A 13 -10.24 -18.47 10.87
N PHE A 14 -10.04 -17.35 11.57
CA PHE A 14 -9.02 -17.23 12.60
C PHE A 14 -9.70 -17.13 13.95
N ILE A 15 -9.34 -18.03 14.86
CA ILE A 15 -9.78 -18.00 16.25
C ILE A 15 -8.53 -17.97 17.12
N SER A 16 -8.26 -16.81 17.73
CA SER A 16 -7.25 -16.69 18.78
C SER A 16 -7.90 -16.87 20.15
N PRO A 17 -7.32 -17.68 21.06
CA PRO A 17 -7.52 -17.51 22.49
C PRO A 17 -7.02 -16.10 22.87
N VAL A 18 -7.73 -15.40 23.75
CA VAL A 18 -7.29 -14.12 24.33
C VAL A 18 -6.71 -14.41 25.72
N ASP A 19 -5.62 -13.72 26.07
CA ASP A 19 -4.83 -13.89 27.30
C ASP A 19 -5.67 -14.12 28.58
N GLU A 20 -5.19 -15.01 29.45
CA GLU A 20 -5.87 -15.55 30.64
C GLU A 20 -6.18 -14.54 31.76
N THR A 21 -5.97 -13.23 31.57
CA THR A 21 -5.91 -12.26 32.68
C THR A 21 -7.13 -11.36 32.87
N ASN A 22 -8.25 -11.52 32.14
CA ASN A 22 -9.50 -10.84 32.54
C ASN A 22 -10.77 -11.50 31.97
N TRP A 23 -11.61 -12.05 32.85
CA TRP A 23 -12.74 -12.93 32.51
C TRP A 23 -14.06 -12.21 32.17
N SER A 24 -14.08 -10.86 32.18
CA SER A 24 -15.29 -10.07 31.88
C SER A 24 -15.35 -9.49 30.46
N ASP A 25 -14.23 -9.48 29.72
CA ASP A 25 -14.14 -8.83 28.39
C ASP A 25 -13.55 -9.77 27.32
N ILE A 26 -14.14 -10.96 27.20
CA ILE A 26 -13.74 -11.95 26.19
C ILE A 26 -14.19 -11.48 24.80
N LYS A 27 -13.34 -10.72 24.10
CA LYS A 27 -13.55 -10.41 22.68
C LYS A 27 -12.68 -11.34 21.82
N ALA A 28 -13.21 -12.51 21.48
CA ALA A 28 -12.57 -13.40 20.51
C ALA A 28 -12.27 -12.63 19.21
N PHE A 29 -11.02 -12.52 18.77
CA PHE A 29 -10.68 -11.96 17.46
C PHE A 29 -11.13 -12.92 16.36
N LEU A 30 -12.41 -12.84 16.00
CA LEU A 30 -12.97 -13.55 14.86
C LEU A 30 -12.65 -12.74 13.60
N ASN A 31 -11.62 -13.16 12.88
CA ASN A 31 -11.43 -12.72 11.50
C ASN A 31 -12.05 -13.79 10.59
N LEU A 32 -13.08 -13.37 9.87
CA LEU A 32 -13.66 -14.14 8.76
C LEU A 32 -13.25 -13.45 7.48
N ILE A 33 -12.47 -14.10 6.63
CA ILE A 33 -12.17 -13.59 5.28
C ILE A 33 -12.99 -14.38 4.29
N ASP A 34 -13.84 -13.69 3.55
CA ASP A 34 -14.50 -14.18 2.34
C ASP A 34 -13.65 -13.71 1.16
N THR A 35 -12.91 -14.65 0.53
CA THR A 35 -11.98 -14.32 -0.57
C THR A 35 -12.72 -13.88 -1.83
N GLN A 36 -13.97 -14.30 -2.03
CA GLN A 36 -14.80 -13.87 -3.16
C GLN A 36 -15.45 -12.50 -2.91
N HIS A 37 -15.78 -12.21 -1.66
CA HIS A 37 -16.39 -10.94 -1.27
C HIS A 37 -15.62 -10.29 -0.11
N PRO A 38 -14.43 -9.69 -0.35
CA PRO A 38 -13.59 -9.15 0.72
C PRO A 38 -14.29 -8.14 1.64
N LYS A 39 -15.28 -7.39 1.14
CA LYS A 39 -16.11 -6.44 1.91
C LYS A 39 -17.13 -7.10 2.84
N LYS A 40 -17.48 -8.37 2.64
CA LYS A 40 -18.30 -9.19 3.56
C LYS A 40 -17.48 -9.81 4.69
N SER A 41 -16.15 -9.79 4.57
CA SER A 41 -15.24 -10.24 5.62
C SER A 41 -15.49 -9.46 6.92
N LEU A 42 -15.38 -10.13 8.07
CA LEU A 42 -15.60 -9.53 9.38
C LEU A 42 -14.28 -9.45 10.13
N CYS A 43 -14.07 -8.33 10.82
CA CYS A 43 -12.98 -8.13 11.78
C CYS A 43 -13.53 -7.24 12.90
N ASN A 44 -13.30 -7.64 14.14
CA ASN A 44 -13.76 -6.92 15.34
C ASN A 44 -12.70 -5.99 15.93
N CYS A 45 -11.65 -5.65 15.16
CA CYS A 45 -10.67 -4.67 15.61
C CYS A 45 -11.31 -3.27 15.71
N PRO A 46 -10.84 -2.38 16.61
CA PRO A 46 -11.43 -1.05 16.80
C PRO A 46 -11.58 -0.21 15.53
N HIS A 47 -10.69 -0.45 14.56
CA HIS A 47 -10.74 0.21 13.26
C HIS A 47 -11.91 -0.27 12.39
N ALA A 48 -12.22 -1.57 12.38
CA ALA A 48 -13.14 -2.21 11.45
C ALA A 48 -14.47 -2.69 12.08
N GLU A 49 -14.58 -2.68 13.40
CA GLU A 49 -15.79 -3.10 14.09
C GLU A 49 -17.01 -2.29 13.64
N GLY A 50 -18.09 -3.00 13.30
CA GLY A 50 -19.33 -2.40 12.79
C GLY A 50 -19.23 -1.77 11.40
N LYS A 51 -18.07 -1.85 10.72
CA LYS A 51 -17.81 -1.19 9.44
C LYS A 51 -17.46 -2.22 8.35
N LYS A 52 -17.86 -1.93 7.11
CA LYS A 52 -17.52 -2.74 5.92
C LYS A 52 -16.20 -2.28 5.28
N ILE A 53 -15.12 -2.26 6.07
CA ILE A 53 -13.78 -1.85 5.62
C ILE A 53 -12.80 -3.02 5.60
N VAL A 54 -11.77 -2.93 4.76
CA VAL A 54 -10.62 -3.85 4.78
C VAL A 54 -9.58 -3.26 5.74
N CYS A 55 -9.25 -4.00 6.80
CA CYS A 55 -8.23 -3.59 7.76
C CYS A 55 -6.96 -4.44 7.61
N LYS A 56 -5.85 -3.95 8.17
CA LYS A 56 -4.55 -4.66 8.14
C LYS A 56 -4.63 -6.11 8.66
N HIS A 57 -5.50 -6.42 9.62
CA HIS A 57 -5.64 -7.78 10.14
C HIS A 57 -6.23 -8.75 9.11
N LYS A 58 -7.17 -8.28 8.27
CA LYS A 58 -7.72 -9.09 7.17
C LYS A 58 -6.63 -9.38 6.14
N ILE A 59 -5.83 -8.38 5.78
CA ILE A 59 -4.73 -8.55 4.83
C ILE A 59 -3.67 -9.51 5.39
N ALA A 60 -3.25 -9.32 6.64
CA ALA A 60 -2.27 -10.18 7.29
C ALA A 60 -2.73 -11.64 7.36
N LEU A 61 -4.00 -11.87 7.72
CA LEU A 61 -4.55 -13.23 7.77
C LEU A 61 -4.67 -13.86 6.36
N PHE A 62 -5.02 -13.08 5.34
CA PHE A 62 -5.02 -13.56 3.95
C PHE A 62 -3.65 -14.08 3.55
N PHE A 63 -2.59 -13.29 3.73
CA PHE A 63 -1.23 -13.70 3.39
C PHE A 63 -0.67 -14.81 4.29
N THR A 64 -1.12 -14.90 5.54
CA THR A 64 -0.78 -16.04 6.42
C THR A 64 -1.31 -17.36 5.85
N VAL A 65 -2.50 -17.37 5.24
CA VAL A 65 -3.09 -18.55 4.60
C VAL A 65 -2.56 -18.78 3.19
N PHE A 66 -2.27 -17.71 2.47
CA PHE A 66 -1.80 -17.74 1.08
C PHE A 66 -0.42 -17.08 0.95
N PRO A 67 0.65 -17.70 1.49
CA PRO A 67 1.99 -17.10 1.48
C PRO A 67 2.53 -16.88 0.06
N LYS A 68 2.22 -17.78 -0.88
CA LYS A 68 2.59 -17.61 -2.29
C LYS A 68 1.98 -16.38 -2.96
N GLU A 69 0.78 -15.98 -2.54
CA GLU A 69 0.16 -14.74 -3.04
C GLU A 69 0.87 -13.51 -2.47
N ALA A 70 1.42 -13.60 -1.25
CA ALA A 70 2.26 -12.55 -0.69
C ALA A 70 3.56 -12.40 -1.49
N ASP A 71 4.24 -13.51 -1.78
CA ASP A 71 5.48 -13.51 -2.57
C ASP A 71 5.26 -12.92 -3.97
N ARG A 72 4.16 -13.31 -4.63
CA ARG A 72 3.77 -12.76 -5.94
C ARG A 72 3.52 -11.25 -5.88
N TYR A 73 2.77 -10.80 -4.88
CA TYR A 73 2.46 -9.38 -4.72
C TYR A 73 3.70 -8.54 -4.46
N ILE A 74 4.64 -9.04 -3.64
CA ILE A 74 5.92 -8.37 -3.38
C ILE A 74 6.73 -8.28 -4.67
N ALA A 75 6.85 -9.37 -5.42
CA ALA A 75 7.61 -9.39 -6.67
C ALA A 75 7.04 -8.40 -7.72
N GLU A 76 5.72 -8.29 -7.83
CA GLU A 76 5.04 -7.33 -8.71
C GLU A 76 5.33 -5.88 -8.33
N ILE A 77 5.30 -5.55 -7.02
CA ILE A 77 5.67 -4.22 -6.52
C ILE A 77 7.13 -3.92 -6.85
N GLU A 78 8.05 -4.84 -6.54
CA GLU A 78 9.47 -4.61 -6.77
C GLU A 78 9.80 -4.44 -8.26
N GLU A 79 9.12 -5.17 -9.15
CA GLU A 79 9.25 -5.00 -10.60
C GLU A 79 8.77 -3.62 -11.04
N TYR A 80 7.57 -3.22 -10.58
CA TYR A 80 7.04 -1.89 -10.86
C TYR A 80 7.94 -0.76 -10.35
N GLU A 81 8.47 -0.87 -9.13
CA GLU A 81 9.37 0.11 -8.55
C GLU A 81 10.68 0.22 -9.34
N ARG A 82 11.26 -0.92 -9.76
CA ARG A 82 12.45 -0.92 -10.63
C ARG A 82 12.17 -0.23 -11.98
N GLU A 83 11.04 -0.54 -12.61
CA GLU A 83 10.67 0.08 -13.90
C GLU A 83 10.39 1.58 -13.77
N GLU A 84 9.82 2.04 -12.66
CA GLU A 84 9.66 3.47 -12.38
C GLU A 84 11.03 4.13 -12.15
N GLU A 85 11.91 3.53 -11.34
CA GLU A 85 13.27 4.04 -11.10
C GLU A 85 14.07 4.18 -12.40
N GLU A 86 14.01 3.18 -13.28
CA GLU A 86 14.65 3.25 -14.61
C GLU A 86 14.07 4.40 -15.45
N ARG A 87 12.74 4.55 -15.50
CA ARG A 87 12.09 5.65 -16.22
C ARG A 87 12.44 7.02 -15.63
N GLU A 88 12.52 7.14 -14.32
CA GLU A 88 12.93 8.37 -13.64
C GLU A 88 14.40 8.72 -13.94
N GLN A 89 15.28 7.71 -13.95
CA GLN A 89 16.69 7.88 -14.29
C GLN A 89 16.87 8.28 -15.75
N GLU A 90 16.18 7.63 -16.69
CA GLU A 90 16.21 8.01 -18.11
C GLU A 90 15.72 9.44 -18.31
N ARG A 91 14.63 9.83 -17.65
CA ARG A 91 14.10 11.20 -17.67
C ARG A 91 15.13 12.18 -17.13
N TYR A 92 15.78 11.86 -16.00
CA TYR A 92 16.83 12.67 -15.41
C TYR A 92 18.02 12.84 -16.37
N ASP A 93 18.49 11.75 -16.97
CA ASP A 93 19.64 11.76 -17.89
C ASP A 93 19.34 12.59 -19.15
N GLN A 94 18.11 12.52 -19.67
CA GLN A 94 17.66 13.36 -20.78
C GLN A 94 17.69 14.85 -20.41
N ILE A 95 17.19 15.21 -19.22
CA ILE A 95 17.23 16.58 -18.72
C ILE A 95 18.68 17.05 -18.55
N VAL A 96 19.54 16.24 -17.94
CA VAL A 96 20.97 16.56 -17.76
C VAL A 96 21.65 16.77 -19.12
N LYS A 97 21.39 15.90 -20.08
CA LYS A 97 21.93 16.01 -21.44
C LYS A 97 21.48 17.30 -22.12
N TYR A 98 20.19 17.64 -22.01
CA TYR A 98 19.64 18.89 -22.54
C TYR A 98 20.30 20.11 -21.87
N VAL A 99 20.32 20.17 -20.54
CA VAL A 99 20.91 21.29 -19.78
C VAL A 99 22.38 21.48 -20.13
N LYS A 100 23.16 20.40 -20.25
CA LYS A 100 24.57 20.45 -20.64
C LYS A 100 24.80 20.91 -22.07
N SER A 101 23.78 20.82 -22.94
CA SER A 101 23.88 21.26 -24.33
C SER A 101 23.65 22.76 -24.52
N LEU A 102 23.09 23.45 -23.51
CA LEU A 102 22.79 24.89 -23.56
C LEU A 102 24.04 25.75 -23.33
N SER A 103 24.08 26.90 -23.99
CA SER A 103 24.99 27.98 -23.63
C SER A 103 24.61 28.64 -22.30
N LYS A 104 25.52 29.43 -21.74
CA LYS A 104 25.29 30.12 -20.46
C LYS A 104 24.08 31.06 -20.49
N ASP A 105 23.85 31.74 -21.61
CA ASP A 105 22.75 32.71 -21.72
C ASP A 105 21.41 31.99 -21.96
N GLU A 106 21.38 30.94 -22.79
CA GLU A 106 20.20 30.08 -22.95
C GLU A 106 19.80 29.43 -21.63
N LEU A 107 20.78 28.92 -20.87
CA LEU A 107 20.53 28.32 -19.56
C LEU A 107 19.91 29.32 -18.57
N ARG A 108 20.42 30.56 -18.54
CA ARG A 108 19.86 31.62 -17.68
C ARG A 108 18.42 31.94 -18.06
N SER A 109 18.15 32.12 -19.34
CA SER A 109 16.79 32.40 -19.83
C SER A 109 15.82 31.27 -19.53
N ALA A 110 16.22 30.02 -19.79
CA ALA A 110 15.40 28.85 -19.50
C ALA A 110 15.09 28.71 -18.00
N LEU A 111 16.09 28.94 -17.13
CA LEU A 111 15.89 28.90 -15.69
C LEU A 111 14.97 30.02 -15.20
N ILE A 112 15.12 31.25 -15.71
CA ILE A 112 14.24 32.37 -15.36
C ILE A 112 12.79 32.02 -15.71
N ASN A 113 12.54 31.54 -16.93
CA ASN A 113 11.19 31.16 -17.36
C ASN A 113 10.62 30.03 -16.49
N ALA A 114 11.38 28.99 -16.21
CA ALA A 114 10.93 27.88 -15.37
C ALA A 114 10.54 28.34 -13.95
N LEU A 115 11.25 29.33 -13.38
CA LEU A 115 10.92 29.89 -12.07
C LEU A 115 9.65 30.75 -12.11
N VAL A 116 9.43 31.52 -13.18
CA VAL A 116 8.19 32.29 -13.38
C VAL A 116 7.00 31.34 -13.56
N ASP A 117 7.13 30.32 -14.40
CA ASP A 117 6.07 29.32 -14.64
C ASP A 117 5.68 28.56 -13.37
N ALA A 118 6.68 28.23 -12.53
CA ALA A 118 6.45 27.59 -11.24
C ALA A 118 5.68 28.50 -10.27
N GLU A 119 6.06 29.78 -10.20
CA GLU A 119 5.37 30.77 -9.37
C GLU A 119 3.91 30.98 -9.82
N GLU A 120 3.68 31.09 -11.14
CA GLU A 120 2.32 31.18 -11.69
C GLU A 120 1.49 29.94 -11.35
N SER A 121 2.06 28.74 -11.55
CA SER A 121 1.40 27.47 -11.24
C SER A 121 0.99 27.36 -9.76
N ASP A 122 1.81 27.88 -8.85
CA ASP A 122 1.50 27.91 -7.42
C ASP A 122 0.41 28.93 -7.06
N ARG A 123 0.33 30.07 -7.77
CA ARG A 123 -0.73 31.07 -7.55
C ARG A 123 -2.11 30.57 -7.94
N TYR A 124 -2.22 29.67 -8.92
CA TYR A 124 -3.49 29.12 -9.40
C TYR A 124 -3.88 27.77 -8.77
N ARG A 125 -3.15 27.32 -7.74
CA ARG A 125 -3.38 26.05 -7.04
C ARG A 125 -4.41 26.11 -5.90
N TYR A 126 -5.25 27.15 -5.87
CA TYR A 126 -6.32 27.36 -4.88
C TYR A 126 -7.71 27.20 -5.50
#